data_AF-A0A7S2W4U4-F1
#
_entry.id   AF-A0A7S2W4U4-F1
#
_cell.length_a   1.000
_cell.length_b   1.000
_cell.length_c   1.000
_cell.angle_alpha   90.00
_cell.angle_beta   90.00
_cell.angle_gamma   90.00
#
_symmetry.space_group_name_H-M   'P 1'
#
loop_
_entity.id
_entity.type
_entity.pdbx_description
1 polymer ?
#
loop_
_entity_poly.entity_id
_entity_poly.type
_entity_poly.pdbx_seq_one_letter_code
_entity_poly.pdbx_strand_id
1 'polypeptide(L)'
;TRHHPPPLPKPMNLKPSTIRQKCTPVLKRLMDSDYGWIFNQPVNPVDLKIPDYFDVVKNPMDLSTIKKRLENNVYRDIKEFPADVRLTFDNAILYNGKTSDVTEVAKTLKKRFDADWKKVQQDLAKEEERHKQSGDACVLCSHSTLTYEPTVYYCNGAACNGQRIRRNSFYYTCKSNKYHWCVTCFGDLRDTEPIDVGDGTLMKRDLVRKKNDEMHEEPWVGCDQCSRWVHQVCALFNGRKNQVDSTVYHCPFCVEQDRIKRKDDSPTVKIPGAADVAHTKFSKFIEDRVFSKLTDAYKAREAETGKPLEPHEKAGNIFVRQLSNLKTKTHLVRNRMLERYKDQGFPQEFPVTSKCVVLFENIDGVDVILFGMYVYEYGHKAPQPNHRRVYVSYLDSVYYFRPRQFRTMVYHEMLIAYMQYAKQRGFHTCHLWACPPCKGDDYIFFCHPEEQKTPKDDRLRQWYITMLEKCQTEGSVVKLTNLFDEHFKDPDSRAVDVPYFEGDYWISEAEAILKALEDEKEQRQDGGKKTKGSSTKKKSKAKNKRGLRSEGDVEE
;
A
#
# COMPACT_ATOMS: atom_id res chain seq x y z
N THR A 1 10.29 -6.14 37.59
CA THR A 1 9.40 -4.97 37.41
C THR A 1 10.20 -3.85 36.79
N ARG A 2 9.76 -3.29 35.66
CA ARG A 2 10.47 -2.20 34.98
C ARG A 2 10.27 -0.92 35.81
N HIS A 3 11.27 -0.50 36.58
CA HIS A 3 11.21 0.75 37.34
C HIS A 3 11.48 1.93 36.40
N HIS A 4 10.50 2.80 36.23
CA HIS A 4 10.62 3.99 35.38
C HIS A 4 10.76 5.27 36.22
N PRO A 5 11.71 6.16 35.92
CA PRO A 5 11.76 7.50 36.50
C PRO A 5 10.64 8.40 35.95
N PRO A 6 10.21 9.44 36.70
CA PRO A 6 9.08 10.30 36.36
C PRO A 6 9.23 10.95 34.98
N PRO A 7 8.16 11.05 34.17
CA PRO A 7 8.24 11.43 32.76
C PRO A 7 8.46 12.95 32.56
N LEU A 8 9.09 13.29 31.43
CA LEU A 8 9.11 14.66 30.91
C LEU A 8 7.76 14.99 30.25
N PRO A 9 7.32 16.26 30.19
CA PRO A 9 6.11 16.66 29.49
C PRO A 9 6.23 16.38 27.98
N LYS A 10 5.18 15.84 27.34
CA LYS A 10 5.20 15.41 25.93
C LYS A 10 3.96 15.84 25.16
N PRO A 11 4.07 16.00 23.82
CA PRO A 11 2.91 15.96 22.94
C PRO A 11 2.34 14.53 22.86
N MET A 12 1.02 14.42 22.89
CA MET A 12 0.32 13.15 22.77
C MET A 12 0.21 12.71 21.31
N ASN A 13 1.06 11.77 20.89
CA ASN A 13 0.96 11.17 19.56
C ASN A 13 -0.02 9.99 19.58
N LEU A 14 -1.30 10.26 19.27
CA LEU A 14 -2.34 9.24 19.14
C LEU A 14 -2.46 8.76 17.69
N LYS A 15 -2.79 7.48 17.50
CA LYS A 15 -3.13 6.97 16.16
C LYS A 15 -4.35 7.74 15.59
N PRO A 16 -4.42 8.02 14.27
CA PRO A 16 -5.59 8.66 13.67
C PRO A 16 -6.92 7.96 13.99
N SER A 17 -6.91 6.63 14.05
CA SER A 17 -8.07 5.82 14.45
C SER A 17 -8.49 6.07 15.90
N THR A 18 -7.54 6.24 16.82
CA THR A 18 -7.78 6.62 18.22
C THR A 18 -8.30 8.06 18.32
N ILE A 19 -7.73 9.00 17.55
CA ILE A 19 -8.23 10.38 17.47
C ILE A 19 -9.69 10.37 17.01
N ARG A 20 -9.99 9.63 15.92
CA ARG A 20 -11.36 9.43 15.44
C ARG A 20 -12.26 8.89 16.53
N GLN A 21 -11.86 7.82 17.22
CA GLN A 21 -12.66 7.19 18.28
C GLN A 21 -12.96 8.16 19.44
N LYS A 22 -11.96 8.94 19.89
CA LYS A 22 -12.10 9.87 21.02
C LYS A 22 -12.87 11.14 20.64
N CYS A 23 -12.73 11.63 19.40
CA CYS A 23 -13.29 12.91 18.96
C CYS A 23 -14.70 12.78 18.34
N THR A 24 -15.03 11.64 17.72
CA THR A 24 -16.35 11.42 17.07
C THR A 24 -17.53 11.65 18.03
N PRO A 25 -17.51 11.18 19.30
CA PRO A 25 -18.60 11.44 20.24
C PRO A 25 -18.76 12.93 20.57
N VAL A 26 -17.66 13.68 20.64
CA VAL A 26 -17.69 15.13 20.90
C VAL A 26 -18.31 15.85 19.71
N LEU A 27 -17.88 15.53 18.49
CA LEU A 27 -18.42 16.12 17.27
C LEU A 27 -19.91 15.83 17.12
N LYS A 28 -20.33 14.57 17.35
CA LYS A 28 -21.74 14.17 17.25
C LYS A 28 -22.64 15.00 18.17
N ARG A 29 -22.23 15.26 19.42
CA ARG A 29 -23.00 16.10 20.35
C ARG A 29 -23.15 17.56 19.90
N LEU A 30 -22.18 18.09 19.15
CA LEU A 30 -22.30 19.43 18.55
C LEU A 30 -23.27 19.41 17.36
N MET A 31 -23.15 18.40 16.49
CA MET A 31 -24.00 18.25 15.31
C MET A 31 -25.48 18.02 15.69
N ASP A 32 -25.72 17.27 16.77
CA ASP A 32 -27.05 16.90 17.27
C ASP A 32 -27.65 17.96 18.23
N SER A 33 -26.99 19.10 18.43
CA SER A 33 -27.53 20.19 19.25
C SER A 33 -28.70 20.88 18.55
N ASP A 34 -29.61 21.50 19.31
CA ASP A 34 -30.82 22.18 18.78
C ASP A 34 -30.53 23.17 17.62
N TYR A 35 -29.35 23.80 17.64
CA TYR A 35 -28.88 24.73 16.59
C TYR A 35 -27.67 24.22 15.81
N GLY A 36 -27.32 22.94 15.93
CA GLY A 36 -26.18 22.33 15.26
C GLY A 36 -26.32 22.37 13.73
N TRP A 37 -27.55 22.36 13.22
CA TRP A 37 -27.86 22.41 11.79
C TRP A 37 -27.24 23.62 11.07
N ILE A 38 -27.05 24.75 11.77
CA ILE A 38 -26.41 25.97 11.23
C ILE A 38 -24.98 25.71 10.76
N PHE A 39 -24.26 24.80 11.44
CA PHE A 39 -22.84 24.51 11.20
C PHE A 39 -22.62 23.15 10.54
N ASN A 40 -23.69 22.42 10.21
CA ASN A 40 -23.62 21.05 9.70
C ASN A 40 -23.40 20.94 8.19
N GLN A 41 -23.18 22.05 7.49
CA GLN A 41 -22.83 22.09 6.07
C GLN A 41 -21.86 23.26 5.81
N PRO A 42 -21.05 23.20 4.74
CA PRO A 42 -20.29 24.34 4.27
C PRO A 42 -21.23 25.52 3.97
N VAL A 43 -20.80 26.73 4.32
CA VAL A 43 -21.56 27.95 4.00
C VAL A 43 -21.65 28.10 2.49
N ASN A 44 -22.88 28.23 1.98
CA ASN A 44 -23.14 28.62 0.59
C ASN A 44 -23.58 30.09 0.54
N PRO A 45 -22.68 31.00 0.12
CA PRO A 45 -22.99 32.43 0.07
C PRO A 45 -24.16 32.82 -0.82
N VAL A 46 -24.42 32.03 -1.87
CA VAL A 46 -25.51 32.30 -2.82
C VAL A 46 -26.86 31.97 -2.18
N ASP A 47 -27.00 30.77 -1.60
CA ASP A 47 -28.24 30.32 -0.98
C ASP A 47 -28.62 31.21 0.23
N LEU A 48 -27.61 31.65 0.98
CA LEU A 48 -27.77 32.47 2.18
C LEU A 48 -27.78 33.98 1.90
N LYS A 49 -27.59 34.39 0.63
CA LYS A 49 -27.57 35.80 0.18
C LYS A 49 -26.52 36.66 0.91
N ILE A 50 -25.33 36.12 1.11
CA ILE A 50 -24.19 36.72 1.80
C ILE A 50 -22.93 36.74 0.91
N PRO A 51 -22.95 37.47 -0.22
CA PRO A 51 -21.93 37.33 -1.27
C PRO A 51 -20.50 37.68 -0.82
N ASP A 52 -20.36 38.50 0.22
CA ASP A 52 -19.08 38.95 0.80
C ASP A 52 -18.48 37.94 1.80
N TYR A 53 -19.11 36.78 2.03
CA TYR A 53 -18.67 35.83 3.05
C TYR A 53 -17.21 35.41 2.91
N PHE A 54 -16.75 35.09 1.69
CA PHE A 54 -15.35 34.69 1.45
C PHE A 54 -14.37 35.87 1.40
N ASP A 55 -14.88 37.11 1.34
CA ASP A 55 -14.06 38.31 1.50
C ASP A 55 -13.68 38.51 2.98
N VAL A 56 -14.55 38.09 3.90
CA VAL A 56 -14.32 38.17 5.35
C VAL A 56 -13.69 36.88 5.89
N VAL A 57 -14.31 35.72 5.62
CA VAL A 57 -13.89 34.42 6.14
C VAL A 57 -12.86 33.78 5.22
N LYS A 58 -11.61 33.79 5.67
CA LYS A 58 -10.46 33.34 4.86
C LYS A 58 -10.21 31.84 4.89
N ASN A 59 -10.64 31.14 5.94
CA ASN A 59 -10.45 29.70 6.08
C ASN A 59 -11.79 29.06 6.51
N PRO A 60 -12.73 28.85 5.56
CA PRO A 60 -14.04 28.27 5.87
C PRO A 60 -13.91 26.89 6.50
N MET A 61 -14.76 26.59 7.48
CA MET A 61 -14.83 25.29 8.15
C MET A 61 -16.26 25.03 8.65
N ASP A 62 -16.66 23.77 8.68
CA ASP A 62 -17.98 23.31 9.12
C ASP A 62 -17.91 21.89 9.73
N LEU A 63 -18.92 21.53 10.51
CA LEU A 63 -18.95 20.26 11.25
C LEU A 63 -19.02 19.03 10.32
N SER A 64 -19.59 19.15 9.11
CA SER A 64 -19.60 18.04 8.15
C SER A 64 -18.22 17.81 7.51
N THR A 65 -17.47 18.88 7.25
CA THR A 65 -16.09 18.80 6.78
C THR A 65 -15.21 18.19 7.87
N ILE A 66 -15.37 18.60 9.13
CA ILE A 66 -14.67 17.99 10.28
C ILE A 66 -15.02 16.51 10.42
N LYS A 67 -16.30 16.14 10.25
CA LYS A 67 -16.76 14.74 10.26
C LYS A 67 -16.08 13.93 9.17
N LYS A 68 -16.07 14.41 7.92
CA LYS A 68 -15.38 13.77 6.80
C LYS A 68 -13.88 13.64 7.07
N ARG A 69 -13.24 14.64 7.69
CA ARG A 69 -11.82 14.59 8.09
C ARG A 69 -11.56 13.51 9.14
N LEU A 70 -12.42 13.38 10.17
CA LEU A 70 -12.33 12.29 11.15
C LEU A 70 -12.52 10.92 10.48
N GLU A 71 -13.58 10.74 9.70
CA GLU A 71 -13.91 9.47 9.03
C GLU A 71 -12.80 8.99 8.09
N ASN A 72 -12.15 9.94 7.41
CA ASN A 72 -11.03 9.66 6.49
C ASN A 72 -9.65 9.65 7.16
N ASN A 73 -9.58 9.68 8.50
CA ASN A 73 -8.33 9.66 9.29
C ASN A 73 -7.35 10.77 8.88
N VAL A 74 -7.87 11.97 8.60
CA VAL A 74 -7.06 13.13 8.19
C VAL A 74 -6.27 13.70 9.37
N TYR A 75 -6.86 13.71 10.57
CA TYR A 75 -6.20 14.23 11.77
C TYR A 75 -5.10 13.29 12.28
N ARG A 76 -3.91 13.84 12.50
CA ARG A 76 -2.71 13.12 12.98
C ARG A 76 -2.24 13.61 14.34
N ASP A 77 -2.52 14.87 14.67
CA ASP A 77 -2.41 15.38 16.04
C ASP A 77 -3.82 15.59 16.59
N ILE A 78 -4.05 15.12 17.81
CA ILE A 78 -5.31 15.31 18.53
C ILE A 78 -5.67 16.80 18.70
N LYS A 79 -4.70 17.72 18.61
CA LYS A 79 -4.88 19.17 18.66
C LYS A 79 -5.45 19.79 17.38
N GLU A 80 -5.39 19.10 16.25
CA GLU A 80 -5.95 19.60 14.98
C GLU A 80 -7.48 19.63 15.03
N PHE A 81 -8.10 18.58 15.59
CA PHE A 81 -9.55 18.51 15.77
C PHE A 81 -10.15 19.71 16.53
N PRO A 82 -9.69 20.07 17.75
CA PRO A 82 -10.22 21.23 18.46
C PRO A 82 -9.89 22.56 17.77
N ALA A 83 -8.83 22.65 16.97
CA ALA A 83 -8.55 23.83 16.18
C ALA A 83 -9.62 24.05 15.10
N ASP A 84 -9.96 23.01 14.33
CA ASP A 84 -10.99 23.09 13.29
C ASP A 84 -12.40 23.35 13.88
N VAL A 85 -12.74 22.73 15.02
CA VAL A 85 -14.02 22.97 15.69
C VAL A 85 -14.12 24.42 16.16
N ARG A 86 -13.05 24.96 16.76
CA ARG A 86 -13.04 26.38 17.18
C ARG A 86 -13.09 27.32 15.99
N LEU A 87 -12.36 27.02 14.91
CA LEU A 87 -12.37 27.79 13.67
C LEU A 87 -13.78 27.91 13.08
N THR A 88 -14.57 26.83 13.12
CA THR A 88 -15.98 26.85 12.67
C THR A 88 -16.78 27.93 13.40
N PHE A 89 -16.69 27.98 14.73
CA PHE A 89 -17.42 28.96 15.53
C PHE A 89 -16.80 30.37 15.46
N ASP A 90 -15.48 30.47 15.40
CA ASP A 90 -14.77 31.74 15.31
C ASP A 90 -15.04 32.45 13.98
N ASN A 91 -15.14 31.71 12.87
CA ASN A 91 -15.58 32.25 11.58
C ASN A 91 -17.02 32.78 11.64
N ALA A 92 -17.92 32.06 12.31
CA ALA A 92 -19.30 32.49 12.45
C ALA A 92 -19.41 33.79 13.25
N ILE A 93 -18.67 33.91 14.37
CA ILE A 93 -18.63 35.12 15.19
C ILE A 93 -18.00 36.29 14.42
N LEU A 94 -16.93 36.02 13.66
CA LEU A 94 -16.24 37.02 12.84
C LEU A 94 -17.18 37.62 11.79
N TYR A 95 -17.92 36.79 11.06
CA TYR A 95 -18.79 37.24 9.98
C TYR A 95 -20.07 37.91 10.47
N ASN A 96 -20.75 37.33 11.47
CA ASN A 96 -22.09 37.75 11.87
C ASN A 96 -22.10 38.93 12.86
N GLY A 97 -20.96 39.30 13.45
CA GLY A 97 -20.86 40.39 14.42
C GLY A 97 -21.43 40.05 15.81
N LYS A 98 -21.19 40.93 16.79
CA LYS A 98 -21.37 40.61 18.23
C LYS A 98 -22.82 40.38 18.68
N THR A 99 -23.81 40.90 17.96
CA THR A 99 -25.23 40.93 18.36
C THR A 99 -26.12 39.97 17.59
N SER A 100 -25.56 39.18 16.66
CA SER A 100 -26.34 38.22 15.86
C SER A 100 -26.72 36.98 16.67
N ASP A 101 -27.91 36.43 16.43
CA ASP A 101 -28.36 35.15 17.00
C ASP A 101 -27.38 34.02 16.64
N VAL A 102 -26.81 34.03 15.42
CA VAL A 102 -25.80 33.05 14.99
C VAL A 102 -24.55 33.15 15.85
N THR A 103 -24.16 34.36 16.26
CA THR A 103 -23.02 34.60 17.15
C THR A 103 -23.30 34.07 18.56
N GLU A 104 -24.49 34.28 19.10
CA GLU A 104 -24.86 33.75 20.42
C GLU A 104 -24.92 32.21 20.43
N VAL A 105 -25.45 31.61 19.36
CA VAL A 105 -25.39 30.16 19.17
C VAL A 105 -23.94 29.67 19.06
N ALA A 106 -23.09 30.32 18.25
CA ALA A 106 -21.70 29.93 18.06
C ALA A 106 -20.91 30.00 19.39
N LYS A 107 -21.09 31.06 20.19
CA LYS A 107 -20.50 31.17 21.54
C LYS A 107 -20.98 30.04 22.46
N THR A 108 -22.27 29.72 22.43
CA THR A 108 -22.87 28.67 23.25
C THR A 108 -22.30 27.30 22.90
N LEU A 109 -22.24 26.95 21.62
CA LEU A 109 -21.68 25.68 21.16
C LEU A 109 -20.16 25.60 21.39
N LYS A 110 -19.42 26.70 21.18
CA LYS A 110 -17.98 26.76 21.48
C LYS A 110 -17.70 26.52 22.97
N LYS A 111 -18.47 27.14 23.87
CA LYS A 111 -18.34 26.91 25.32
C LYS A 111 -18.65 25.46 25.71
N ARG A 112 -19.70 24.87 25.12
CA ARG A 112 -20.04 23.45 25.31
C ARG A 112 -18.92 22.55 24.81
N PHE A 113 -18.37 22.85 23.63
CA PHE A 113 -17.24 22.14 23.06
C PHE A 113 -16.02 22.18 23.99
N ASP A 114 -15.60 23.35 24.47
CA ASP A 114 -14.43 23.48 25.34
C ASP A 114 -14.60 22.71 26.66
N ALA A 115 -15.83 22.66 27.21
CA ALA A 115 -16.14 21.86 28.39
C ALA A 115 -16.04 20.34 28.12
N ASP A 116 -16.57 19.87 26.99
CA ASP A 116 -16.46 18.47 26.58
C ASP A 116 -15.01 18.09 26.22
N TRP A 117 -14.29 18.99 25.58
CA TRP A 117 -12.88 18.80 25.24
C TRP A 117 -12.01 18.68 26.49
N LYS A 118 -12.27 19.50 27.52
CA LYS A 118 -11.59 19.41 28.80
C LYS A 118 -11.76 18.02 29.44
N LYS A 119 -12.95 17.40 29.32
CA LYS A 119 -13.17 16.02 29.79
C LYS A 119 -12.33 15.02 29.00
N VAL A 120 -12.30 15.14 27.67
CA VAL A 120 -11.43 14.29 26.83
C VAL A 120 -9.97 14.43 27.23
N GLN A 121 -9.47 15.65 27.44
CA GLN A 121 -8.10 15.88 27.91
C GLN A 121 -7.83 15.25 29.29
N GLN A 122 -8.79 15.33 30.22
CA GLN A 122 -8.68 14.71 31.54
C GLN A 122 -8.67 13.17 31.45
N ASP A 123 -9.53 12.58 30.62
CA ASP A 123 -9.59 11.13 30.45
C ASP A 123 -8.31 10.59 29.81
N LEU A 124 -7.79 11.30 28.81
CA LEU A 124 -6.50 11.00 28.19
C LEU A 124 -5.34 11.11 29.18
N ALA A 125 -5.31 12.16 30.00
CA ALA A 125 -4.29 12.32 31.04
C ALA A 125 -4.37 11.20 32.10
N LYS A 126 -5.59 10.80 32.50
CA LYS A 126 -5.79 9.66 33.41
C LYS A 126 -5.37 8.34 32.79
N GLU A 127 -5.65 8.12 31.50
CA GLU A 127 -5.23 6.94 30.76
C GLU A 127 -3.70 6.87 30.67
N GLU A 128 -3.06 7.98 30.35
CA GLU A 128 -1.62 8.13 30.36
C GLU A 128 -1.02 7.86 31.75
N GLU A 129 -1.64 8.37 32.81
CA GLU A 129 -1.20 8.16 34.20
C GLU A 129 -1.32 6.70 34.65
N ARG A 130 -2.43 6.03 34.31
CA ARG A 130 -2.56 4.57 34.53
C ARG A 130 -1.46 3.80 33.79
N HIS A 131 -1.17 4.19 32.55
CA HIS A 131 -0.14 3.54 31.75
C HIS A 131 1.26 3.78 32.34
N LYS A 132 1.55 4.99 32.85
CA LYS A 132 2.79 5.33 33.57
C LYS A 132 2.99 4.46 34.81
N GLN A 133 1.95 4.26 35.61
CA GLN A 133 2.02 3.49 36.85
C GLN A 133 2.21 1.98 36.61
N SER A 134 1.78 1.46 35.47
CA SER A 134 1.93 0.04 35.13
C SER A 134 3.38 -0.38 34.82
N GLY A 135 4.24 0.57 34.43
CA GLY A 135 5.60 0.27 33.97
C GLY A 135 5.70 -0.56 32.67
N ASP A 136 4.56 -0.86 32.05
CA ASP A 136 4.46 -1.71 30.86
C ASP A 136 4.09 -0.93 29.60
N ALA A 137 4.17 0.41 29.64
CA ALA A 137 3.87 1.28 28.51
C ALA A 137 5.13 1.90 27.89
N CYS A 138 5.16 1.94 26.56
CA CYS A 138 6.17 2.63 25.79
C CYS A 138 6.07 4.13 26.03
N VAL A 139 7.18 4.77 26.38
CA VAL A 139 7.15 6.20 26.71
C VAL A 139 6.95 7.10 25.48
N LEU A 140 7.06 6.58 24.25
CA LEU A 140 6.84 7.36 23.01
C LEU A 140 5.40 7.30 22.52
N CYS A 141 4.81 6.10 22.46
CA CYS A 141 3.46 5.92 21.93
C CYS A 141 2.39 5.66 23.01
N SER A 142 2.80 5.51 24.27
CA SER A 142 1.92 5.20 25.42
C SER A 142 1.14 3.90 25.31
N HIS A 143 1.48 3.00 24.38
CA HIS A 143 0.89 1.66 24.29
C HIS A 143 1.71 0.65 25.09
N SER A 144 1.06 -0.40 25.58
CA SER A 144 1.72 -1.53 26.23
C SER A 144 2.30 -2.49 25.19
N THR A 145 1.90 -3.75 25.15
CA THR A 145 2.39 -4.70 24.16
C THR A 145 1.76 -4.45 22.80
N LEU A 146 2.60 -4.30 21.77
CA LEU A 146 2.20 -4.34 20.37
C LEU A 146 2.64 -5.67 19.76
N THR A 147 1.88 -6.18 18.81
CA THR A 147 2.19 -7.43 18.10
C THR A 147 2.31 -7.17 16.60
N TYR A 148 3.16 -7.94 15.94
CA TYR A 148 3.30 -7.91 14.49
C TYR A 148 2.15 -8.65 13.81
N GLU A 149 1.97 -8.37 12.51
CA GLU A 149 1.10 -9.19 11.67
C GLU A 149 1.61 -10.63 11.68
N PRO A 150 0.75 -11.62 11.99
CA PRO A 150 1.14 -13.01 12.04
C PRO A 150 1.63 -13.53 10.70
N THR A 151 2.63 -14.40 10.74
CA THR A 151 3.18 -15.04 9.54
C THR A 151 2.11 -15.80 8.78
N VAL A 152 2.07 -15.59 7.47
CA VAL A 152 1.18 -16.32 6.56
C VAL A 152 1.88 -17.55 6.03
N TYR A 153 1.29 -18.73 6.25
CA TYR A 153 1.80 -19.99 5.72
C TYR A 153 0.94 -20.49 4.56
N TYR A 154 1.58 -21.00 3.51
CA TYR A 154 0.92 -21.57 2.33
C TYR A 154 1.23 -23.07 2.22
N CYS A 155 0.25 -23.86 1.83
CA CYS A 155 0.36 -25.31 1.76
C CYS A 155 1.06 -25.76 0.46
N ASN A 156 2.09 -26.59 0.59
CA ASN A 156 2.85 -27.19 -0.51
C ASN A 156 2.25 -28.51 -1.02
N GLY A 157 1.07 -28.91 -0.52
CA GLY A 157 0.40 -30.11 -0.97
C GLY A 157 -0.29 -29.93 -2.32
N ALA A 158 -0.16 -30.92 -3.19
CA ALA A 158 -0.74 -30.91 -4.53
C ALA A 158 -2.27 -30.66 -4.54
N ALA A 159 -2.99 -31.18 -3.55
CA ALA A 159 -4.44 -30.99 -3.43
C ALA A 159 -4.83 -29.55 -3.07
N CYS A 160 -4.01 -28.84 -2.29
CA CYS A 160 -4.24 -27.46 -1.90
C CYS A 160 -3.69 -26.44 -2.91
N ASN A 161 -2.75 -26.83 -3.76
CA ASN A 161 -2.15 -25.98 -4.80
C ASN A 161 -1.77 -24.57 -4.29
N GLY A 162 -1.03 -24.49 -3.18
CA GLY A 162 -0.58 -23.22 -2.64
C GLY A 162 -1.61 -22.45 -1.80
N GLN A 163 -2.75 -23.04 -1.41
CA GLN A 163 -3.71 -22.34 -0.55
C GLN A 163 -3.15 -22.00 0.84
N ARG A 164 -3.58 -20.86 1.39
CA ARG A 164 -3.22 -20.39 2.73
C ARG A 164 -3.69 -21.36 3.80
N ILE A 165 -2.80 -21.70 4.73
CA ILE A 165 -3.10 -22.49 5.91
C ILE A 165 -3.83 -21.62 6.92
N ARG A 166 -5.03 -22.05 7.32
CA ARG A 166 -5.92 -21.29 8.23
C ARG A 166 -5.26 -21.03 9.58
N ARG A 167 -5.49 -19.83 10.14
CA ARG A 167 -5.07 -19.49 11.50
C ARG A 167 -5.74 -20.41 12.52
N ASN A 168 -5.04 -20.67 13.62
CA ASN A 168 -5.39 -21.60 14.69
C ASN A 168 -5.57 -23.07 14.26
N SER A 169 -5.23 -23.42 13.01
CA SER A 169 -5.21 -24.81 12.56
C SER A 169 -3.84 -25.44 12.77
N PHE A 170 -3.80 -26.76 12.86
CA PHE A 170 -2.55 -27.50 12.86
C PHE A 170 -1.99 -27.61 11.44
N TYR A 171 -0.67 -27.63 11.33
CA TYR A 171 0.06 -27.83 10.10
C TYR A 171 1.36 -28.58 10.36
N TYR A 172 2.04 -28.97 9.30
CA TYR A 172 3.30 -29.67 9.33
C TYR A 172 4.36 -28.86 8.59
N THR A 173 5.57 -28.78 9.13
CA THR A 173 6.66 -28.00 8.54
C THR A 173 8.00 -28.69 8.71
N CYS A 174 8.94 -28.42 7.82
CA CYS A 174 10.32 -28.90 7.94
C CYS A 174 11.09 -28.14 9.04
N LYS A 175 12.26 -28.67 9.46
CA LYS A 175 13.12 -28.03 10.48
C LYS A 175 13.54 -26.61 10.11
N SER A 176 13.73 -26.31 8.82
CA SER A 176 14.07 -24.98 8.32
C SER A 176 12.88 -24.01 8.25
N ASN A 177 11.66 -24.48 8.57
CA ASN A 177 10.41 -23.74 8.47
C ASN A 177 10.12 -23.14 7.07
N LYS A 178 10.69 -23.74 6.02
CA LYS A 178 10.58 -23.25 4.64
C LYS A 178 9.36 -23.81 3.90
N TYR A 179 8.99 -25.06 4.18
CA TYR A 179 7.90 -25.77 3.51
C TYR A 179 6.86 -26.22 4.52
N HIS A 180 5.58 -26.02 4.17
CA HIS A 180 4.44 -26.22 5.05
C HIS A 180 3.35 -27.05 4.37
N TRP A 181 2.69 -27.93 5.12
CA TRP A 181 1.54 -28.71 4.67
C TRP A 181 0.39 -28.60 5.67
N CYS A 182 -0.84 -28.40 5.19
CA CYS A 182 -2.03 -28.53 6.03
C CYS A 182 -2.22 -29.99 6.47
N VAL A 183 -3.07 -30.24 7.48
CA VAL A 183 -3.34 -31.59 7.98
C VAL A 183 -3.77 -32.55 6.86
N THR A 184 -4.66 -32.10 5.97
CA THR A 184 -5.17 -32.94 4.87
C THR A 184 -4.06 -33.32 3.90
N CYS A 185 -3.34 -32.34 3.37
CA CYS A 185 -2.26 -32.60 2.42
C CYS A 185 -1.09 -33.37 3.03
N PHE A 186 -0.82 -33.20 4.32
CA PHE A 186 0.15 -34.04 5.01
C PHE A 186 -0.30 -35.51 5.07
N GLY A 187 -1.60 -35.75 5.25
CA GLY A 187 -2.19 -37.09 5.20
C GLY A 187 -2.03 -37.75 3.83
N ASP A 188 -2.08 -36.97 2.75
CA ASP A 188 -1.93 -37.46 1.37
C ASP A 188 -0.48 -37.81 0.99
N LEU A 189 0.50 -37.36 1.78
CA LEU A 189 1.91 -37.69 1.56
C LEU A 189 2.18 -39.17 1.92
N ARG A 190 2.96 -39.86 1.09
CA ARG A 190 3.38 -41.25 1.35
C ARG A 190 4.58 -41.27 2.29
N ASP A 191 4.60 -42.23 3.22
CA ASP A 191 5.68 -42.32 4.22
C ASP A 191 7.02 -42.78 3.63
N THR A 192 6.98 -43.52 2.53
CA THR A 192 8.14 -44.15 1.88
C THR A 192 8.72 -43.34 0.72
N GLU A 193 8.01 -42.32 0.24
CA GLU A 193 8.45 -41.53 -0.92
C GLU A 193 9.07 -40.20 -0.49
N PRO A 194 10.23 -39.83 -1.06
CA PRO A 194 10.78 -38.50 -0.89
C PRO A 194 9.84 -37.43 -1.47
N ILE A 195 9.69 -36.35 -0.74
CA ILE A 195 8.99 -35.15 -1.14
C ILE A 195 10.02 -34.25 -1.83
N ASP A 196 9.84 -34.01 -3.13
CA ASP A 196 10.66 -33.03 -3.85
C ASP A 196 10.19 -31.62 -3.50
N VAL A 197 11.11 -30.81 -2.98
CA VAL A 197 10.86 -29.44 -2.57
C VAL A 197 11.79 -28.46 -3.28
N GLY A 198 12.12 -28.67 -4.56
CA GLY A 198 12.72 -27.65 -5.45
C GLY A 198 14.18 -27.26 -5.16
N ASP A 199 14.60 -27.17 -3.90
CA ASP A 199 15.99 -27.00 -3.45
C ASP A 199 16.54 -28.25 -2.73
N GLY A 200 15.81 -29.36 -2.76
CA GLY A 200 16.21 -30.62 -2.16
C GLY A 200 15.04 -31.58 -1.98
N THR A 201 15.27 -32.65 -1.22
CA THR A 201 14.26 -33.66 -0.89
C THR A 201 14.04 -33.74 0.62
N LEU A 202 12.80 -33.99 1.03
CA LEU A 202 12.39 -34.16 2.43
C LEU A 202 11.63 -35.49 2.59
N MET A 203 11.64 -36.08 3.78
CA MET A 203 10.76 -37.21 4.10
C MET A 203 9.62 -36.74 4.99
N LYS A 204 8.44 -37.37 4.85
CA LYS A 204 7.26 -37.07 5.68
C LYS A 204 7.55 -37.18 7.19
N ARG A 205 8.38 -38.14 7.59
CA ARG A 205 8.84 -38.33 8.98
C ARG A 205 9.66 -37.16 9.54
N ASP A 206 10.25 -36.33 8.68
CA ASP A 206 11.07 -35.18 9.08
C ASP A 206 10.23 -33.92 9.31
N LEU A 207 8.93 -33.98 9.03
CA LEU A 207 7.99 -32.88 9.20
C LEU A 207 7.45 -32.85 10.63
N VAL A 208 7.47 -31.66 11.23
CA VAL A 208 7.04 -31.43 12.61
C VAL A 208 5.66 -30.78 12.61
N ARG A 209 4.75 -31.34 13.41
CA ARG A 209 3.42 -30.77 13.64
C ARG A 209 3.54 -29.49 14.48
N LYS A 210 2.95 -28.40 14.00
CA LYS A 210 2.83 -27.12 14.70
C LYS A 210 1.39 -26.60 14.64
N LYS A 211 1.08 -25.61 15.47
CA LYS A 211 -0.20 -24.89 15.44
C LYS A 211 0.05 -23.47 14.92
N ASN A 212 -0.83 -22.99 14.05
CA ASN A 212 -0.73 -21.66 13.45
C ASN A 212 -1.39 -20.60 14.34
N ASP A 213 -0.90 -20.43 15.56
CA ASP A 213 -1.41 -19.49 16.57
C ASP A 213 -0.32 -18.56 17.13
N GLU A 214 0.88 -18.62 16.57
CA GLU A 214 2.01 -17.77 16.95
C GLU A 214 1.73 -16.29 16.67
N MET A 215 1.98 -15.45 17.66
CA MET A 215 1.93 -13.99 17.58
C MET A 215 3.23 -13.44 18.16
N HIS A 216 3.95 -12.68 17.34
CA HIS A 216 5.21 -12.09 17.77
C HIS A 216 4.96 -10.70 18.36
N GLU A 217 5.39 -10.50 19.59
CA GLU A 217 5.40 -9.18 20.21
C GLU A 217 6.52 -8.31 19.63
N GLU A 218 6.25 -7.02 19.51
CA GLU A 218 7.26 -6.04 19.12
C GLU A 218 8.33 -5.95 20.24
N PRO A 219 9.63 -6.09 19.90
CA PRO A 219 10.70 -5.95 20.86
C PRO A 219 10.76 -4.55 21.47
N TRP A 220 11.40 -4.46 22.63
CA TRP A 220 11.58 -3.22 23.37
C TRP A 220 13.05 -2.83 23.44
N VAL A 221 13.31 -1.53 23.50
CA VAL A 221 14.65 -0.95 23.62
C VAL A 221 14.69 -0.07 24.86
N GLY A 222 15.66 -0.34 25.75
CA GLY A 222 15.93 0.45 26.94
C GLY A 222 16.89 1.59 26.59
N CYS A 223 16.60 2.79 27.06
CA CYS A 223 17.51 3.93 26.93
C CYS A 223 18.69 3.80 27.92
N ASP A 224 19.92 3.90 27.44
CA ASP A 224 21.12 3.76 28.28
C ASP A 224 21.33 4.93 29.26
N GLN A 225 20.68 6.07 29.03
CA GLN A 225 20.82 7.25 29.87
C GLN A 225 19.76 7.35 30.97
N CYS A 226 18.49 7.03 30.66
CA CYS A 226 17.38 7.18 31.62
C CYS A 226 16.71 5.85 31.99
N SER A 227 17.18 4.74 31.46
CA SER A 227 16.66 3.38 31.68
C SER A 227 15.17 3.18 31.32
N ARG A 228 14.55 4.14 30.64
CA ARG A 228 13.16 4.04 30.16
C ARG A 228 13.08 3.16 28.93
N TRP A 229 11.97 2.45 28.80
CA TRP A 229 11.73 1.52 27.70
C TRP A 229 10.78 2.11 26.66
N VAL A 230 11.09 1.84 25.40
CA VAL A 230 10.27 2.18 24.24
C VAL A 230 10.15 0.96 23.34
N HIS A 231 9.13 0.92 22.49
CA HIS A 231 9.07 -0.05 21.41
C HIS A 231 10.19 0.17 20.40
N GLN A 232 10.71 -0.92 19.84
CA GLN A 232 11.82 -0.88 18.88
C GLN A 232 11.50 -0.05 17.64
N VAL A 233 10.31 -0.18 17.07
CA VAL A 233 9.88 0.59 15.89
C VAL A 233 9.63 2.06 16.28
N CYS A 234 9.05 2.32 17.46
CA CYS A 234 8.91 3.70 17.97
C CYS A 234 10.28 4.39 18.13
N ALA A 235 11.31 3.64 18.53
CA ALA A 235 12.68 4.11 18.65
C ALA A 235 13.40 4.28 17.29
N LEU A 236 12.82 3.76 16.20
CA LEU A 236 13.50 3.54 14.92
C LEU A 236 14.85 2.81 15.10
N PHE A 237 14.92 1.92 16.08
CA PHE A 237 16.16 1.26 16.48
C PHE A 237 16.33 -0.05 15.73
N ASN A 238 17.40 -0.17 14.94
CA ASN A 238 17.67 -1.38 14.17
C ASN A 238 18.68 -2.28 14.89
N GLY A 239 18.19 -3.31 15.59
CA GLY A 239 19.05 -4.23 16.35
C GLY A 239 20.02 -5.09 15.52
N ARG A 240 19.84 -5.20 14.18
CA ARG A 240 20.78 -5.92 13.30
C ARG A 240 21.93 -5.06 12.81
N LYS A 241 21.67 -3.77 12.55
CA LYS A 241 22.74 -2.80 12.25
C LYS A 241 23.49 -2.38 13.51
N ASN A 242 22.80 -2.40 14.64
CA ASN A 242 23.30 -2.00 15.95
C ASN A 242 23.75 -3.22 16.77
N GLN A 243 24.25 -4.28 16.13
CA GLN A 243 24.61 -5.55 16.77
C GLN A 243 26.05 -5.58 17.29
N VAL A 244 26.77 -4.45 17.22
CA VAL A 244 28.04 -4.29 17.94
C VAL A 244 27.66 -4.02 19.38
N ASP A 245 28.17 -4.80 20.34
CA ASP A 245 27.90 -4.70 21.80
C ASP A 245 28.17 -3.30 22.44
N SER A 246 28.50 -2.30 21.62
CA SER A 246 28.76 -0.90 21.97
C SER A 246 27.69 0.09 21.48
N THR A 247 26.60 -0.34 20.83
CA THR A 247 25.60 0.61 20.34
C THR A 247 24.70 1.13 21.47
N VAL A 248 24.95 2.37 21.84
CA VAL A 248 24.17 3.13 22.82
C VAL A 248 22.89 3.67 22.18
N TYR A 249 21.75 3.46 22.82
CA TYR A 249 20.48 4.10 22.50
C TYR A 249 20.11 5.16 23.53
N HIS A 250 20.05 6.41 23.08
CA HIS A 250 19.45 7.51 23.83
C HIS A 250 18.05 7.79 23.30
N CYS A 251 17.05 7.77 24.18
CA CYS A 251 15.69 8.10 23.79
C CYS A 251 15.59 9.57 23.34
N PRO A 252 14.59 9.93 22.51
CA PRO A 252 14.45 11.30 21.98
C PRO A 252 14.49 12.38 23.07
N PHE A 253 13.97 12.11 24.27
CA PHE A 253 14.00 13.08 25.38
C PHE A 253 15.40 13.31 25.96
N CYS A 254 16.20 12.25 26.05
CA CYS A 254 17.57 12.33 26.53
C CYS A 254 18.45 13.05 25.50
N VAL A 255 18.24 12.75 24.21
CA VAL A 255 18.91 13.45 23.10
C VAL A 255 18.55 14.93 23.11
N GLU A 256 17.27 15.29 23.25
CA GLU A 256 16.83 16.68 23.31
C GLU A 256 17.46 17.45 24.47
N GLN A 257 17.46 16.87 25.67
CA GLN A 257 18.11 17.48 26.84
C GLN A 257 19.62 17.68 26.63
N ASP A 258 20.28 16.73 25.99
CA ASP A 258 21.70 16.81 25.66
C ASP A 258 21.98 17.91 24.63
N ARG A 259 21.16 18.01 23.57
CA ARG A 259 21.23 19.08 22.56
C ARG A 259 21.05 20.46 23.17
N ILE A 260 20.07 20.63 24.06
CA ILE A 260 19.85 21.88 24.81
C ILE A 260 21.08 22.24 25.65
N LYS A 261 21.67 21.27 26.35
CA LYS A 261 22.88 21.48 27.17
C LYS A 261 24.09 21.85 26.33
N ARG A 262 24.30 21.17 25.19
CA ARG A 262 25.42 21.42 24.27
C ARG A 262 25.22 22.66 23.40
N LYS A 263 23.99 23.17 23.28
CA LYS A 263 23.59 24.22 22.33
C LYS A 263 23.92 23.82 20.88
N ASP A 264 23.75 22.54 20.57
CA ASP A 264 24.04 21.96 19.26
C ASP A 264 22.94 20.97 18.90
N ASP A 265 22.21 21.27 17.82
CA ASP A 265 21.11 20.44 17.30
C ASP A 265 21.59 19.38 16.28
N SER A 266 22.91 19.29 16.06
CA SER A 266 23.46 18.31 15.13
C SER A 266 23.08 16.87 15.53
N PRO A 267 22.81 15.98 14.55
CA PRO A 267 22.59 14.58 14.84
C PRO A 267 23.88 13.96 15.39
N THR A 268 23.75 13.21 16.48
CA THR A 268 24.86 12.43 17.06
C THR A 268 25.36 11.33 16.14
N VAL A 269 24.50 10.83 15.25
CA VAL A 269 24.84 9.82 14.24
C VAL A 269 24.18 10.19 12.92
N LYS A 270 24.95 10.21 11.84
CA LYS A 270 24.43 10.38 10.48
C LYS A 270 24.10 8.99 9.90
N ILE A 271 22.82 8.72 9.68
CA ILE A 271 22.35 7.47 9.06
C ILE A 271 22.14 7.74 7.57
N PRO A 272 22.68 6.90 6.66
CA PRO A 272 22.42 7.04 5.23
C PRO A 272 20.91 6.97 4.93
N GLY A 273 20.41 7.97 4.22
CA GLY A 273 19.01 8.10 3.82
C GLY A 273 18.79 7.85 2.33
N ALA A 274 17.58 8.15 1.87
CA ALA A 274 17.18 8.05 0.46
C ALA A 274 18.05 8.96 -0.44
N ALA A 275 18.44 10.13 0.06
CA ALA A 275 19.32 11.06 -0.64
C ALA A 275 20.69 10.43 -0.96
N ASP A 276 21.22 9.59 -0.07
CA ASP A 276 22.54 8.95 -0.20
C ASP A 276 22.55 7.76 -1.16
N VAL A 277 21.38 7.25 -1.57
CA VAL A 277 21.28 6.22 -2.59
C VAL A 277 21.66 6.83 -3.95
N ALA A 278 22.59 6.21 -4.66
CA ALA A 278 23.10 6.73 -5.92
C ALA A 278 22.00 6.90 -6.98
N HIS A 279 22.05 8.03 -7.71
CA HIS A 279 21.23 8.21 -8.89
C HIS A 279 21.73 7.37 -10.06
N THR A 280 20.77 6.89 -10.85
CA THR A 280 21.02 6.50 -12.23
C THR A 280 20.46 7.57 -13.16
N LYS A 281 20.88 7.59 -14.44
CA LYS A 281 20.25 8.45 -15.47
C LYS A 281 18.73 8.25 -15.51
N PHE A 282 18.28 7.02 -15.29
CA PHE A 282 16.88 6.64 -15.25
C PHE A 282 16.15 7.21 -14.02
N SER A 283 16.67 6.98 -12.82
CA SER A 283 16.00 7.45 -11.59
C SER A 283 16.02 8.97 -11.48
N LYS A 284 17.09 9.62 -11.92
CA LYS A 284 17.16 11.09 -12.01
C LYS A 284 16.13 11.67 -12.98
N PHE A 285 15.98 11.06 -14.17
CA PHE A 285 14.97 11.52 -15.14
C PHE A 285 13.55 11.49 -14.55
N ILE A 286 13.20 10.42 -13.83
CA ILE A 286 11.89 10.33 -13.16
C ILE A 286 11.79 11.37 -12.04
N GLU A 287 12.80 11.47 -11.18
CA GLU A 287 12.80 12.43 -10.06
C GLU A 287 12.60 13.86 -10.54
N ASP A 288 13.41 14.31 -11.50
CA ASP A 288 13.39 15.67 -12.02
C ASP A 288 11.99 16.02 -12.58
N ARG A 289 11.37 15.05 -13.29
CA ARG A 289 10.01 15.22 -13.81
C ARG A 289 8.95 15.30 -12.72
N VAL A 290 8.97 14.37 -11.75
CA VAL A 290 8.01 14.35 -10.64
C VAL A 290 8.12 15.65 -9.83
N PHE A 291 9.35 16.09 -9.54
CA PHE A 291 9.60 17.34 -8.84
C PHE A 291 9.06 18.56 -9.59
N SER A 292 9.29 18.64 -10.90
CA SER A 292 8.76 19.72 -11.75
C SER A 292 7.23 19.75 -11.71
N LYS A 293 6.58 18.61 -11.91
CA LYS A 293 5.11 18.51 -11.97
C LYS A 293 4.44 18.76 -10.62
N LEU A 294 5.09 18.36 -9.53
CA LEU A 294 4.65 18.68 -8.18
C LEU A 294 4.77 20.18 -7.89
N THR A 295 5.85 20.81 -8.33
CA THR A 295 6.04 22.27 -8.23
C THR A 295 4.97 23.03 -9.02
N ASP A 296 4.63 22.57 -10.23
CA ASP A 296 3.56 23.17 -11.03
C ASP A 296 2.19 23.02 -10.37
N ALA A 297 1.93 21.86 -9.75
CA ALA A 297 0.70 21.61 -9.01
C ALA A 297 0.57 22.52 -7.77
N TYR A 298 1.68 22.85 -7.11
CA TYR A 298 1.68 23.85 -6.03
C TYR A 298 1.29 25.22 -6.55
N LYS A 299 1.92 25.70 -7.62
CA LYS A 299 1.61 27.00 -8.23
C LYS A 299 0.15 27.10 -8.68
N ALA A 300 -0.38 26.03 -9.29
CA ALA A 300 -1.77 25.99 -9.71
C ALA A 300 -2.74 26.15 -8.52
N ARG A 301 -2.43 25.50 -7.39
CA ARG A 301 -3.22 25.62 -6.16
C ARG A 301 -3.08 26.99 -5.51
N GLU A 302 -1.88 27.59 -5.51
CA GLU A 302 -1.67 28.96 -5.03
C GLU A 302 -2.45 29.98 -5.87
N ALA A 303 -2.55 29.76 -7.18
CA ALA A 303 -3.35 30.58 -8.09
C ALA A 303 -4.86 30.42 -7.86
N GLU A 304 -5.33 29.20 -7.59
CA GLU A 304 -6.74 28.91 -7.28
C GLU A 304 -7.18 29.54 -5.94
N THR A 305 -6.33 29.48 -4.92
CA THR A 305 -6.67 29.98 -3.57
C THR A 305 -6.32 31.45 -3.36
N GLY A 306 -5.51 32.04 -4.26
CA GLY A 306 -4.96 33.39 -4.11
C GLY A 306 -4.00 33.53 -2.92
N LYS A 307 -3.49 32.42 -2.37
CA LYS A 307 -2.61 32.41 -1.19
C LYS A 307 -1.42 31.46 -1.40
N PRO A 308 -0.23 31.82 -0.91
CA PRO A 308 0.90 30.89 -0.85
C PRO A 308 0.56 29.65 -0.04
N LEU A 309 1.05 28.49 -0.47
CA LEU A 309 0.89 27.26 0.29
C LEU A 309 1.84 27.25 1.49
N GLU A 310 1.27 26.96 2.65
CA GLU A 310 2.01 26.78 3.89
C GLU A 310 2.92 25.53 3.81
N PRO A 311 3.99 25.44 4.62
CA PRO A 311 4.91 24.29 4.58
C PRO A 311 4.23 22.92 4.73
N HIS A 312 3.19 22.84 5.57
CA HIS A 312 2.43 21.60 5.80
C HIS A 312 1.50 21.21 4.62
N GLU A 313 1.28 22.12 3.68
CA GLU A 313 0.54 21.88 2.44
C GLU A 313 1.47 21.50 1.27
N LYS A 314 2.78 21.42 1.52
CA LYS A 314 3.78 20.92 0.58
C LYS A 314 4.27 19.56 1.05
N ALA A 315 4.73 18.75 0.11
CA ALA A 315 5.34 17.47 0.44
C ALA A 315 6.70 17.72 1.09
N GLY A 316 7.14 16.77 1.92
CA GLY A 316 8.54 16.74 2.31
C GLY A 316 9.47 16.53 1.12
N ASN A 317 10.78 16.45 1.38
CA ASN A 317 11.73 16.13 0.32
C ASN A 317 11.39 14.77 -0.31
N ILE A 318 11.21 14.74 -1.63
CA ILE A 318 10.93 13.51 -2.37
C ILE A 318 12.19 13.00 -3.05
N PHE A 319 12.35 11.68 -3.10
CA PHE A 319 13.48 11.04 -3.77
C PHE A 319 12.99 9.86 -4.61
N VAL A 320 13.45 9.75 -5.85
CA VAL A 320 13.21 8.59 -6.72
C VAL A 320 14.52 7.85 -6.94
N ARG A 321 14.53 6.55 -6.62
CA ARG A 321 15.75 5.72 -6.70
C ARG A 321 15.49 4.41 -7.41
N GLN A 322 16.44 4.04 -8.27
CA GLN A 322 16.48 2.72 -8.86
C GLN A 322 17.22 1.79 -7.89
N LEU A 323 16.51 0.88 -7.24
CA LEU A 323 17.11 -0.04 -6.25
C LEU A 323 17.59 -1.35 -6.87
N SER A 324 17.13 -1.70 -8.08
CA SER A 324 17.55 -2.92 -8.77
C SER A 324 17.64 -2.75 -10.29
N ASN A 325 18.58 -3.44 -10.91
CA ASN A 325 18.85 -3.44 -12.36
C ASN A 325 19.46 -4.77 -12.84
N LEU A 326 18.66 -5.82 -12.92
CA LEU A 326 19.12 -7.15 -13.31
C LEU A 326 19.07 -7.30 -14.84
N LYS A 327 20.24 -7.26 -15.49
CA LYS A 327 20.36 -7.33 -16.96
C LYS A 327 20.55 -8.75 -17.51
N THR A 328 20.94 -9.70 -16.66
CA THR A 328 21.24 -11.09 -17.03
C THR A 328 20.04 -12.02 -16.81
N LYS A 329 18.84 -11.44 -16.62
CA LYS A 329 17.62 -12.23 -16.42
C LYS A 329 17.12 -12.74 -17.77
N THR A 330 16.55 -13.93 -17.74
CA THR A 330 15.89 -14.56 -18.88
C THR A 330 14.54 -15.09 -18.42
N HIS A 331 13.52 -14.95 -19.25
CA HIS A 331 12.21 -15.57 -19.02
C HIS A 331 12.05 -16.75 -19.96
N LEU A 332 11.84 -17.93 -19.40
CA LEU A 332 11.67 -19.17 -20.15
C LEU A 332 10.22 -19.30 -20.63
N VAL A 333 10.04 -19.89 -21.80
CA VAL A 333 8.71 -20.26 -22.30
C VAL A 333 8.24 -21.53 -21.61
N ARG A 334 6.98 -21.54 -21.15
CA ARG A 334 6.38 -22.70 -20.49
C ARG A 334 6.23 -23.89 -21.44
N ASN A 335 6.24 -25.09 -20.87
CA ASN A 335 6.43 -26.34 -21.60
C ASN A 335 5.41 -26.56 -22.73
N ARG A 336 4.10 -26.37 -22.53
CA ARG A 336 3.13 -26.67 -23.59
C ARG A 336 3.25 -25.70 -24.75
N MET A 337 3.42 -24.41 -24.46
CA MET A 337 3.67 -23.41 -25.50
C MET A 337 4.92 -23.74 -26.31
N LEU A 338 6.01 -24.13 -25.62
CA LEU A 338 7.24 -24.52 -26.30
C LEU A 338 7.04 -25.78 -27.14
N GLU A 339 6.49 -26.86 -26.58
CA GLU A 339 6.26 -28.13 -27.29
C GLU A 339 5.36 -27.95 -28.52
N ARG A 340 4.33 -27.10 -28.40
CA ARG A 340 3.37 -26.85 -29.48
C ARG A 340 3.94 -26.07 -30.66
N TYR A 341 4.89 -25.16 -30.41
CA TYR A 341 5.35 -24.15 -31.37
C TYR A 341 6.86 -24.14 -31.64
N LYS A 342 7.66 -25.02 -30.99
CA LYS A 342 9.11 -25.13 -31.22
C LYS A 342 9.47 -25.32 -32.70
N ASP A 343 8.69 -26.13 -33.43
CA ASP A 343 8.95 -26.42 -34.84
C ASP A 343 8.60 -25.24 -35.76
N GLN A 344 7.85 -24.25 -35.25
CA GLN A 344 7.58 -22.98 -35.94
C GLN A 344 8.64 -21.90 -35.63
N GLY A 345 9.71 -22.26 -34.92
CA GLY A 345 10.77 -21.33 -34.52
C GLY A 345 10.39 -20.41 -33.36
N PHE A 346 9.38 -20.75 -32.56
CA PHE A 346 9.05 -19.96 -31.38
C PHE A 346 10.20 -20.02 -30.36
N PRO A 347 10.62 -18.88 -29.76
CA PRO A 347 11.76 -18.86 -28.85
C PRO A 347 11.56 -19.77 -27.63
N GLN A 348 12.64 -20.39 -27.16
CA GLN A 348 12.65 -21.09 -25.86
C GLN A 348 12.69 -20.12 -24.68
N GLU A 349 13.23 -18.93 -24.91
CA GLU A 349 13.48 -17.95 -23.88
C GLU A 349 13.54 -16.51 -24.42
N PHE A 350 13.29 -15.55 -23.52
CA PHE A 350 13.35 -14.12 -23.80
C PHE A 350 14.35 -13.42 -22.85
N PRO A 351 15.46 -12.88 -23.37
CA PRO A 351 16.35 -12.02 -22.59
C PRO A 351 15.63 -10.76 -22.11
N VAL A 352 15.76 -10.44 -20.82
CA VAL A 352 14.99 -9.36 -20.18
C VAL A 352 15.83 -8.61 -19.15
N THR A 353 15.66 -7.29 -19.10
CA THR A 353 16.17 -6.49 -17.98
C THR A 353 15.05 -6.22 -16.98
N SER A 354 15.27 -6.61 -15.72
CA SER A 354 14.35 -6.33 -14.62
C SER A 354 14.84 -5.13 -13.80
N LYS A 355 13.98 -4.15 -13.56
CA LYS A 355 14.31 -2.97 -12.75
C LYS A 355 13.29 -2.77 -11.63
N CYS A 356 13.76 -2.24 -10.52
CA CYS A 356 12.92 -1.75 -9.42
C CYS A 356 13.21 -0.26 -9.22
N VAL A 357 12.16 0.55 -9.25
CA VAL A 357 12.21 1.97 -8.91
C VAL A 357 11.24 2.25 -7.78
N VAL A 358 11.66 3.07 -6.82
CA VAL A 358 10.83 3.45 -5.67
C VAL A 358 10.83 4.96 -5.49
N LEU A 359 9.76 5.46 -4.86
CA LEU A 359 9.61 6.83 -4.40
C LEU A 359 9.69 6.86 -2.87
N PHE A 360 10.54 7.74 -2.36
CA PHE A 360 10.60 8.12 -0.96
C PHE A 360 10.01 9.52 -0.77
N GLU A 361 9.43 9.75 0.39
CA GLU A 361 9.16 11.09 0.92
C GLU A 361 9.78 11.18 2.32
N ASN A 362 10.46 12.28 2.62
CA ASN A 362 10.88 12.60 3.97
C ASN A 362 9.67 13.07 4.77
N ILE A 363 9.21 12.25 5.71
CA ILE A 363 8.07 12.50 6.56
C ILE A 363 8.57 12.63 8.00
N ASP A 364 8.36 13.79 8.60
CA ASP A 364 8.73 14.07 9.99
C ASP A 364 10.23 13.79 10.27
N GLY A 365 11.09 14.06 9.28
CA GLY A 365 12.55 13.85 9.37
C GLY A 365 13.03 12.45 8.99
N VAL A 366 12.13 11.54 8.60
CA VAL A 366 12.45 10.14 8.26
C VAL A 366 12.05 9.83 6.82
N ASP A 367 12.92 9.16 6.08
CA ASP A 367 12.60 8.74 4.71
C ASP A 367 11.66 7.53 4.72
N VAL A 368 10.49 7.68 4.10
CA VAL A 368 9.47 6.63 4.00
C VAL A 368 9.32 6.23 2.54
N ILE A 369 9.45 4.93 2.23
CA ILE A 369 9.12 4.41 0.90
C ILE A 369 7.61 4.37 0.76
N LEU A 370 7.09 5.02 -0.29
CA LEU A 370 5.65 5.18 -0.49
C LEU A 370 5.11 4.48 -1.73
N PHE A 371 5.96 4.26 -2.72
CA PHE A 371 5.58 3.67 -4.00
C PHE A 371 6.74 2.84 -4.53
N GLY A 372 6.43 1.68 -5.10
CA GLY A 372 7.38 0.79 -5.73
C GLY A 372 6.85 0.29 -7.07
N MET A 373 7.74 0.16 -8.05
CA MET A 373 7.40 -0.36 -9.37
C MET A 373 8.50 -1.25 -9.91
N TYR A 374 8.11 -2.47 -10.30
CA TYR A 374 8.94 -3.42 -11.02
C TYR A 374 8.58 -3.42 -12.50
N VAL A 375 9.58 -3.34 -13.37
CA VAL A 375 9.41 -3.34 -14.82
C VAL A 375 10.32 -4.35 -15.49
N TYR A 376 9.80 -4.96 -16.54
CA TYR A 376 10.54 -5.80 -17.47
C TYR A 376 10.76 -5.06 -18.79
N GLU A 377 12.02 -4.94 -19.20
CA GLU A 377 12.43 -4.32 -20.46
C GLU A 377 13.01 -5.39 -21.40
N TYR A 378 12.29 -5.70 -22.47
CA TYR A 378 12.74 -6.61 -23.53
C TYR A 378 13.39 -5.79 -24.64
N GLY A 379 14.71 -5.78 -24.66
CA GLY A 379 15.50 -4.90 -25.53
C GLY A 379 15.52 -5.32 -27.01
N HIS A 380 16.41 -4.70 -27.78
CA HIS A 380 16.61 -5.00 -29.20
C HIS A 380 17.15 -6.41 -29.47
N LYS A 381 17.71 -7.08 -28.46
CA LYS A 381 18.17 -8.47 -28.56
C LYS A 381 17.07 -9.49 -28.23
N ALA A 382 15.94 -9.05 -27.69
CA ALA A 382 14.82 -9.95 -27.44
C ALA A 382 14.21 -10.36 -28.79
N PRO A 383 13.96 -11.66 -29.01
CA PRO A 383 13.26 -12.12 -30.20
C PRO A 383 11.81 -11.65 -30.22
N GLN A 384 11.17 -11.74 -31.38
CA GLN A 384 9.72 -11.57 -31.47
C GLN A 384 9.01 -12.67 -30.66
N PRO A 385 7.84 -12.38 -30.07
CA PRO A 385 7.04 -11.15 -30.15
C PRO A 385 7.42 -10.03 -29.14
N ASN A 386 8.44 -10.24 -28.30
CA ASN A 386 8.77 -9.33 -27.19
C ASN A 386 9.72 -8.18 -27.58
N HIS A 387 10.25 -8.18 -28.81
CA HIS A 387 11.24 -7.22 -29.26
C HIS A 387 10.83 -5.75 -28.99
N ARG A 388 11.67 -5.02 -28.23
CA ARG A 388 11.48 -3.60 -27.89
C ARG A 388 10.16 -3.27 -27.18
N ARG A 389 9.68 -4.17 -26.32
CA ARG A 389 8.50 -3.96 -25.47
C ARG A 389 8.90 -3.82 -23.99
N VAL A 390 8.11 -3.08 -23.24
CA VAL A 390 8.21 -3.01 -21.78
C VAL A 390 6.92 -3.48 -21.13
N TYR A 391 7.03 -4.09 -19.95
CA TYR A 391 5.89 -4.60 -19.18
C TYR A 391 6.05 -4.16 -17.72
N VAL A 392 5.03 -3.51 -17.16
CA VAL A 392 4.99 -3.19 -15.73
C VAL A 392 4.53 -4.44 -14.98
N SER A 393 5.48 -5.10 -14.31
CA SER A 393 5.24 -6.39 -13.67
C SER A 393 4.43 -6.25 -12.39
N TYR A 394 4.84 -5.33 -11.53
CA TYR A 394 4.18 -5.07 -10.26
C TYR A 394 4.30 -3.58 -9.94
N LEU A 395 3.22 -3.04 -9.40
CA LEU A 395 3.18 -1.68 -8.88
C LEU A 395 2.43 -1.73 -7.56
N ASP A 396 2.98 -1.06 -6.55
CA ASP A 396 2.38 -1.03 -5.23
C ASP A 396 2.64 0.29 -4.52
N SER A 397 1.85 0.61 -3.51
CA SER A 397 2.02 1.83 -2.74
C SER A 397 1.43 1.74 -1.34
N VAL A 398 2.01 2.47 -0.40
CA VAL A 398 1.38 2.76 0.90
C VAL A 398 0.81 4.18 0.90
N TYR A 399 -0.35 4.36 1.51
CA TYR A 399 -1.18 5.56 1.36
C TYR A 399 -0.68 6.83 2.08
N TYR A 400 0.52 6.79 2.68
CA TYR A 400 1.02 7.78 3.64
C TYR A 400 1.54 9.10 3.03
N PHE A 401 1.66 9.20 1.71
CA PHE A 401 2.13 10.40 1.01
C PHE A 401 1.48 11.68 1.55
N ARG A 402 2.30 12.70 1.82
CA ARG A 402 1.87 13.98 2.36
C ARG A 402 2.21 15.11 1.38
N PRO A 403 1.28 16.05 1.16
CA PRO A 403 -0.11 15.99 1.55
C PRO A 403 -0.91 15.10 0.58
N ARG A 404 -1.97 14.45 1.09
CA ARG A 404 -2.68 13.34 0.42
C ARG A 404 -3.23 13.70 -0.97
N GLN A 405 -3.59 14.96 -1.20
CA GLN A 405 -4.19 15.42 -2.45
C GLN A 405 -3.26 15.27 -3.67
N PHE A 406 -1.93 15.32 -3.49
CA PHE A 406 -1.00 15.20 -4.61
C PHE A 406 -0.56 13.76 -4.89
N ARG A 407 -0.92 12.80 -4.01
CA ARG A 407 -0.47 11.40 -4.09
C ARG A 407 -0.74 10.76 -5.45
N THR A 408 -2.00 10.80 -5.92
CA THR A 408 -2.38 10.19 -7.20
C THR A 408 -1.63 10.84 -8.36
N MET A 409 -1.51 12.16 -8.35
CA MET A 409 -0.79 12.90 -9.39
C MET A 409 0.68 12.47 -9.44
N VAL A 410 1.35 12.40 -8.28
CA VAL A 410 2.74 11.94 -8.19
C VAL A 410 2.91 10.51 -8.70
N TYR A 411 1.99 9.60 -8.37
CA TYR A 411 2.05 8.21 -8.85
C TYR A 411 1.81 8.12 -10.36
N HIS A 412 0.93 8.95 -10.93
CA HIS A 412 0.80 9.07 -12.38
C HIS A 412 2.10 9.58 -13.00
N GLU A 413 2.74 10.60 -12.43
CA GLU A 413 3.99 11.14 -12.96
C GLU A 413 5.15 10.13 -12.95
N MET A 414 5.21 9.23 -11.95
CA MET A 414 6.17 8.13 -11.95
C MET A 414 6.02 7.23 -13.21
N LEU A 415 4.78 6.87 -13.56
CA LEU A 415 4.48 6.03 -14.72
C LEU A 415 4.67 6.78 -16.05
N ILE A 416 4.21 8.03 -16.14
CA ILE A 416 4.36 8.86 -17.33
C ILE A 416 5.85 9.08 -17.63
N ALA A 417 6.64 9.43 -16.60
CA ALA A 417 8.09 9.59 -16.73
C ALA A 417 8.77 8.30 -17.21
N TYR A 418 8.37 7.15 -16.65
CA TYR A 418 8.89 5.87 -17.10
C TYR A 418 8.59 5.60 -18.59
N MET A 419 7.35 5.79 -19.03
CA MET A 419 6.96 5.58 -20.42
C MET A 419 7.70 6.53 -21.37
N GLN A 420 7.84 7.79 -20.99
CA GLN A 420 8.61 8.77 -21.75
C GLN A 420 10.09 8.36 -21.89
N TYR A 421 10.70 7.92 -20.79
CA TYR A 421 12.09 7.44 -20.78
C TYR A 421 12.27 6.15 -21.61
N ALA A 422 11.31 5.22 -21.55
CA ALA A 422 11.32 4.01 -22.36
C ALA A 422 11.21 4.34 -23.86
N LYS A 423 10.30 5.26 -24.23
CA LYS A 423 10.17 5.74 -25.60
C LYS A 423 11.46 6.37 -26.14
N GLN A 424 12.13 7.22 -25.34
CA GLN A 424 13.41 7.84 -25.73
C GLN A 424 14.53 6.80 -25.98
N ARG A 425 14.45 5.63 -25.34
CA ARG A 425 15.38 4.51 -25.54
C ARG A 425 14.99 3.57 -26.68
N GLY A 426 13.91 3.88 -27.41
CA GLY A 426 13.45 3.12 -28.57
C GLY A 426 12.65 1.86 -28.22
N PHE A 427 12.03 1.81 -27.03
CA PHE A 427 10.93 0.87 -26.80
C PHE A 427 9.66 1.40 -27.47
N HIS A 428 8.96 0.56 -28.21
CA HIS A 428 7.80 1.00 -29.01
C HIS A 428 6.45 0.74 -28.33
N THR A 429 6.36 -0.26 -27.43
CA THR A 429 5.13 -0.57 -26.68
C THR A 429 5.38 -0.71 -25.19
N CYS A 430 4.47 -0.18 -24.37
CA CYS A 430 4.36 -0.44 -22.93
C CYS A 430 3.09 -1.24 -22.65
N HIS A 431 3.22 -2.31 -21.88
CA HIS A 431 2.14 -3.22 -21.51
C HIS A 431 1.80 -3.07 -20.03
N LEU A 432 0.50 -2.99 -19.74
CA LEU A 432 -0.04 -2.85 -18.39
C LEU A 432 -1.15 -3.89 -18.18
N TRP A 433 -1.01 -4.71 -17.14
CA TRP A 433 -2.10 -5.56 -16.68
C TRP A 433 -2.76 -4.92 -15.46
N ALA A 434 -3.98 -4.39 -15.64
CA ALA A 434 -4.74 -3.78 -14.56
C ALA A 434 -5.40 -4.85 -13.65
N CYS A 435 -4.59 -5.52 -12.84
CA CYS A 435 -5.02 -6.51 -11.87
C CYS A 435 -4.81 -5.94 -10.45
N PRO A 436 -5.86 -5.74 -9.64
CA PRO A 436 -5.67 -5.48 -8.22
C PRO A 436 -5.22 -6.76 -7.50
N PRO A 437 -4.49 -6.65 -6.37
CA PRO A 437 -4.13 -7.81 -5.58
C PRO A 437 -5.39 -8.45 -4.98
N CYS A 438 -5.36 -9.77 -4.84
CA CYS A 438 -6.40 -10.50 -4.12
C CYS A 438 -6.46 -10.05 -2.66
N LYS A 439 -7.62 -10.24 -2.02
CA LYS A 439 -7.80 -9.87 -0.62
C LYS A 439 -6.79 -10.62 0.28
N GLY A 440 -5.88 -9.87 0.89
CA GLY A 440 -4.86 -10.40 1.80
C GLY A 440 -3.54 -10.78 1.13
N ASP A 441 -3.38 -10.50 -0.16
CA ASP A 441 -2.11 -10.58 -0.87
C ASP A 441 -1.52 -9.17 -1.05
N ASP A 442 -0.19 -9.07 -1.02
CA ASP A 442 0.56 -7.83 -1.20
C ASP A 442 1.52 -7.98 -2.40
N TYR A 443 1.60 -6.98 -3.28
CA TYR A 443 2.49 -7.07 -4.44
C TYR A 443 3.95 -6.78 -4.08
N ILE A 444 4.22 -5.69 -3.36
CA ILE A 444 5.58 -5.28 -3.00
C ILE A 444 5.68 -5.00 -1.50
N PHE A 445 4.74 -4.24 -0.94
CA PHE A 445 4.80 -3.82 0.46
C PHE A 445 4.01 -4.78 1.33
N PHE A 446 4.72 -5.62 2.08
CA PHE A 446 4.10 -6.56 3.01
C PHE A 446 3.29 -5.82 4.09
N CYS A 447 2.06 -6.30 4.33
CA CYS A 447 1.16 -5.84 5.37
C CYS A 447 0.73 -4.37 5.22
N HIS A 448 -0.14 -4.12 4.23
CA HIS A 448 -0.74 -2.79 4.05
C HIS A 448 -1.55 -2.32 5.28
N PRO A 449 -1.67 -0.99 5.49
CA PRO A 449 -2.53 -0.44 6.54
C PRO A 449 -3.98 -0.92 6.38
N GLU A 450 -4.63 -1.32 7.47
CA GLU A 450 -6.00 -1.85 7.43
C GLU A 450 -7.01 -0.88 6.78
N GLU A 451 -6.80 0.43 6.92
CA GLU A 451 -7.68 1.44 6.32
C GLU A 451 -7.36 1.75 4.86
N GLN A 452 -6.26 1.21 4.31
CA GLN A 452 -5.93 1.31 2.91
C GLN A 452 -6.79 0.35 2.09
N LYS A 453 -7.80 0.89 1.41
CA LYS A 453 -8.67 0.11 0.54
C LYS A 453 -7.97 -0.22 -0.78
N THR A 454 -7.89 -1.51 -1.10
CA THR A 454 -7.53 -2.00 -2.43
C THR A 454 -8.60 -1.57 -3.44
N PRO A 455 -8.23 -0.95 -4.58
CA PRO A 455 -9.19 -0.61 -5.62
C PRO A 455 -9.79 -1.88 -6.25
N LYS A 456 -11.09 -1.85 -6.56
CA LYS A 456 -11.73 -2.86 -7.42
C LYS A 456 -11.29 -2.66 -8.88
N ASP A 457 -11.47 -3.69 -9.71
CA ASP A 457 -11.05 -3.75 -11.11
C ASP A 457 -11.45 -2.49 -11.92
N ASP A 458 -12.71 -2.07 -11.88
CA ASP A 458 -13.18 -0.88 -12.61
C ASP A 458 -12.45 0.40 -12.20
N ARG A 459 -12.26 0.56 -10.89
CA ARG A 459 -11.59 1.74 -10.34
C ARG A 459 -10.11 1.77 -10.70
N LEU A 460 -9.46 0.61 -10.68
CA LEU A 460 -8.05 0.50 -11.08
C LEU A 460 -7.89 0.73 -12.59
N ARG A 461 -8.79 0.17 -13.41
CA ARG A 461 -8.80 0.42 -14.86
C ARG A 461 -8.99 1.91 -15.16
N GLN A 462 -9.96 2.56 -14.53
CA GLN A 462 -10.18 4.00 -14.71
C GLN A 462 -8.97 4.83 -14.28
N TRP A 463 -8.30 4.43 -13.18
CA TRP A 463 -7.08 5.09 -12.73
C TRP A 463 -5.97 5.04 -13.80
N TYR A 464 -5.74 3.87 -14.41
CA TYR A 464 -4.80 3.75 -15.53
C TYR A 464 -5.24 4.52 -16.76
N ILE A 465 -6.53 4.47 -17.14
CA ILE A 465 -7.04 5.20 -18.32
C ILE A 465 -6.79 6.69 -18.19
N THR A 466 -7.12 7.30 -17.05
CA THR A 466 -6.86 8.73 -16.80
C THR A 466 -5.38 9.08 -16.89
N MET A 467 -4.50 8.21 -16.42
CA MET A 467 -3.05 8.39 -16.56
C MET A 467 -2.61 8.26 -18.03
N LEU A 468 -3.15 7.30 -18.78
CA LEU A 468 -2.83 7.05 -20.19
C LEU A 468 -3.35 8.14 -21.13
N GLU A 469 -4.53 8.71 -20.87
CA GLU A 469 -5.07 9.88 -21.58
C GLU A 469 -4.15 11.10 -21.41
N LYS A 470 -3.63 11.30 -20.19
CA LYS A 470 -2.61 12.31 -19.94
C LYS A 470 -1.31 12.03 -20.71
N CYS A 471 -0.87 10.77 -20.77
CA CYS A 471 0.27 10.37 -21.61
C CYS A 471 0.06 10.70 -23.09
N GLN A 472 -1.15 10.53 -23.63
CA GLN A 472 -1.47 10.88 -25.01
C GLN A 472 -1.45 12.39 -25.23
N THR A 473 -2.08 13.14 -24.33
CA THR A 473 -2.12 14.61 -24.38
C THR A 473 -0.72 15.21 -24.36
N GLU A 474 0.19 14.65 -23.56
CA GLU A 474 1.59 15.09 -23.49
C GLU A 474 2.50 14.48 -24.56
N GLY A 475 1.96 13.65 -25.48
CA GLY A 475 2.72 13.02 -26.56
C GLY A 475 3.71 11.92 -26.11
N SER A 476 3.64 11.49 -24.85
CA SER A 476 4.43 10.36 -24.34
C SER A 476 3.95 9.03 -24.92
N VAL A 477 2.64 8.89 -25.15
CA VAL A 477 2.01 7.74 -25.80
C VAL A 477 1.30 8.18 -27.07
N VAL A 478 1.48 7.46 -28.17
CA VAL A 478 0.90 7.82 -29.48
C VAL A 478 -0.45 7.16 -29.70
N LYS A 479 -0.59 5.89 -29.30
CA LYS A 479 -1.80 5.07 -29.49
C LYS A 479 -2.07 4.28 -28.22
N LEU A 480 -3.33 4.21 -27.82
CA LEU A 480 -3.85 3.28 -26.82
C LEU A 480 -4.66 2.20 -27.52
N THR A 481 -4.50 0.97 -27.06
CA THR A 481 -5.24 -0.22 -27.53
C THR A 481 -5.27 -1.24 -26.40
N ASN A 482 -5.99 -2.33 -26.59
CA ASN A 482 -5.98 -3.48 -25.68
C ASN A 482 -5.52 -4.74 -26.43
N LEU A 483 -5.24 -5.80 -25.66
CA LEU A 483 -4.72 -7.06 -26.19
C LEU A 483 -5.71 -7.73 -27.17
N PHE A 484 -7.02 -7.57 -26.95
CA PHE A 484 -8.04 -8.13 -27.83
C PHE A 484 -8.02 -7.47 -29.21
N ASP A 485 -8.07 -6.15 -29.26
CA ASP A 485 -8.07 -5.41 -30.53
C ASP A 485 -6.78 -5.60 -31.34
N GLU A 486 -5.63 -5.80 -30.69
CA GLU A 486 -4.34 -5.98 -31.37
C GLU A 486 -4.10 -7.44 -31.80
N HIS A 487 -4.54 -8.42 -31.02
CA HIS A 487 -4.12 -9.82 -31.21
C HIS A 487 -5.24 -10.86 -31.25
N PHE A 488 -6.49 -10.55 -30.91
CA PHE A 488 -7.57 -11.55 -30.85
C PHE A 488 -8.83 -11.20 -31.63
N LYS A 489 -8.91 -9.98 -32.17
CA LYS A 489 -10.04 -9.53 -32.98
C LYS A 489 -10.11 -10.24 -34.34
N ASP A 490 -8.95 -10.54 -34.92
CA ASP A 490 -8.83 -11.29 -36.17
C ASP A 490 -8.87 -12.80 -35.88
N PRO A 491 -9.81 -13.56 -36.49
CA PRO A 491 -9.84 -15.02 -36.37
C PRO A 491 -8.57 -15.73 -36.85
N ASP A 492 -7.78 -15.11 -37.73
CA ASP A 492 -6.53 -15.66 -38.26
C ASP A 492 -5.30 -15.34 -37.37
N SER A 493 -5.51 -14.63 -36.27
CA SER A 493 -4.46 -14.32 -35.30
C SER A 493 -3.78 -15.56 -34.74
N ARG A 494 -2.46 -15.52 -34.63
CA ARG A 494 -1.67 -16.63 -34.10
C ARG A 494 -1.25 -16.36 -32.67
N ALA A 495 -1.35 -17.39 -31.83
CA ALA A 495 -0.90 -17.34 -30.43
C ALA A 495 0.59 -16.95 -30.28
N VAL A 496 1.43 -17.24 -31.29
CA VAL A 496 2.86 -16.92 -31.29
C VAL A 496 3.17 -15.43 -31.54
N ASP A 497 2.18 -14.65 -31.98
CA ASP A 497 2.35 -13.21 -32.24
C ASP A 497 2.01 -12.37 -31.00
N VAL A 498 1.41 -12.99 -29.97
CA VAL A 498 1.04 -12.34 -28.72
C VAL A 498 2.27 -12.20 -27.82
N PRO A 499 2.61 -10.99 -27.33
CA PRO A 499 3.74 -10.79 -26.41
C PRO A 499 3.70 -11.72 -25.19
N TYR A 500 4.85 -12.32 -24.87
CA TYR A 500 4.96 -13.40 -23.87
C TYR A 500 5.71 -12.91 -22.63
N PHE A 501 4.98 -12.46 -21.60
CA PHE A 501 5.59 -11.90 -20.38
C PHE A 501 5.43 -12.84 -19.18
N GLU A 502 6.53 -13.11 -18.49
CA GLU A 502 6.49 -13.92 -17.26
C GLU A 502 5.59 -13.27 -16.21
N GLY A 503 4.70 -14.07 -15.61
CA GLY A 503 3.72 -13.62 -14.63
C GLY A 503 2.48 -12.92 -15.20
N ASP A 504 2.36 -12.76 -16.53
CA ASP A 504 1.16 -12.19 -17.15
C ASP A 504 -0.01 -13.19 -17.22
N TYR A 505 -1.22 -12.66 -17.40
CA TYR A 505 -2.44 -13.47 -17.57
C TYR A 505 -2.36 -14.40 -18.79
N TRP A 506 -1.91 -13.87 -19.94
CA TRP A 506 -1.97 -14.58 -21.22
C TRP A 506 -1.20 -15.90 -21.20
N ILE A 507 -0.01 -15.91 -20.62
CA ILE A 507 0.85 -17.11 -20.63
C ILE A 507 0.24 -18.27 -19.83
N SER A 508 -0.54 -17.96 -18.79
CA SER A 508 -1.22 -18.98 -17.98
C SER A 508 -2.48 -19.50 -18.68
N GLU A 509 -3.23 -18.60 -19.32
CA GLU A 509 -4.41 -18.97 -20.10
C GLU A 509 -4.05 -19.81 -21.32
N ALA A 510 -2.97 -19.45 -22.05
CA ALA A 510 -2.47 -20.21 -23.18
C ALA A 510 -2.10 -21.66 -22.79
N GLU A 511 -1.40 -21.87 -21.67
CA GLU A 511 -1.09 -23.20 -21.15
C GLU A 511 -2.35 -24.01 -20.81
N ALA A 512 -3.36 -23.36 -20.21
CA ALA A 512 -4.63 -24.01 -19.87
C ALA A 512 -5.42 -24.42 -21.12
N ILE A 513 -5.45 -23.56 -22.15
CA ILE A 513 -6.10 -23.85 -23.44
C ILE A 513 -5.37 -25.01 -24.14
N LEU A 514 -4.05 -25.00 -24.19
CA LEU A 514 -3.28 -26.08 -24.81
C LEU A 514 -3.51 -27.42 -24.11
N LYS A 515 -3.55 -27.42 -22.77
CA LYS A 515 -3.91 -28.61 -21.99
C LYS A 515 -5.30 -29.12 -22.34
N ALA A 516 -6.30 -28.24 -22.45
CA ALA A 516 -7.66 -28.65 -22.80
C ALA A 516 -7.72 -29.27 -24.21
N LEU A 517 -6.96 -28.72 -25.17
CA LEU A 517 -6.86 -29.27 -26.52
C LEU A 517 -6.14 -30.63 -26.56
N GLU A 518 -5.14 -30.85 -25.70
CA GLU A 518 -4.49 -32.16 -25.50
C GLU A 518 -5.50 -33.18 -24.95
N ASP A 519 -6.19 -32.84 -23.85
CA ASP A 519 -7.20 -33.68 -23.21
C ASP A 519 -8.33 -34.06 -24.20
N GLU A 520 -8.76 -33.14 -25.06
CA GLU A 520 -9.75 -33.39 -26.11
C GLU A 520 -9.23 -34.35 -27.20
N LYS A 521 -7.97 -34.25 -27.60
CA LYS A 521 -7.37 -35.15 -28.60
C LYS A 521 -7.24 -36.56 -28.06
N GLU A 522 -6.81 -36.72 -26.80
CA GLU A 522 -6.71 -38.02 -26.14
C GLU A 522 -8.10 -38.69 -26.06
N GLN A 523 -9.14 -37.94 -25.67
CA GLN A 523 -10.52 -38.46 -25.64
C GLN A 523 -11.03 -38.89 -27.03
N ARG A 524 -10.64 -38.19 -28.11
CA ARG A 524 -11.00 -38.59 -29.48
C ARG A 524 -10.25 -39.84 -29.94
N GLN A 525 -9.01 -40.04 -29.48
CA GLN A 525 -8.21 -41.22 -29.83
C GLN A 525 -8.62 -42.47 -29.04
N ASP A 526 -9.02 -42.31 -27.77
CA ASP A 526 -9.48 -43.42 -26.91
C ASP A 526 -10.94 -43.83 -27.16
N GLY A 527 -11.70 -43.01 -27.90
CA GLY A 527 -13.09 -43.26 -28.33
C GLY A 527 -13.30 -44.42 -29.32
N GLY A 528 -12.23 -45.12 -29.74
CA GLY A 528 -12.28 -46.29 -30.62
C GLY A 528 -12.69 -47.61 -29.94
N LYS A 529 -12.80 -47.66 -28.61
CA LYS A 529 -13.30 -48.85 -27.89
C LYS A 529 -14.24 -48.45 -26.76
N LYS A 530 -15.56 -48.52 -27.00
CA LYS A 530 -16.52 -48.95 -25.99
C LYS A 530 -17.79 -49.54 -26.60
N THR A 531 -18.00 -50.81 -26.25
CA THR A 531 -19.22 -51.58 -26.34
C THR A 531 -20.42 -50.82 -25.74
N LYS A 532 -21.56 -50.94 -26.42
CA LYS A 532 -22.85 -50.36 -26.03
C LYS A 532 -23.27 -50.85 -24.63
N GLY A 533 -23.39 -49.93 -23.69
CA GLY A 533 -24.03 -50.12 -22.39
C GLY A 533 -24.86 -48.90 -22.02
N SER A 534 -26.18 -49.05 -22.10
CA SER A 534 -27.29 -48.22 -21.60
C SER A 534 -26.97 -46.84 -21.00
N SER A 535 -27.42 -45.79 -21.70
CA SER A 535 -27.36 -44.40 -21.26
C SER A 535 -28.53 -44.03 -20.34
N THR A 536 -28.28 -43.94 -19.03
CA THR A 536 -29.14 -43.16 -18.13
C THR A 536 -28.62 -41.72 -18.09
N LYS A 537 -29.34 -40.80 -18.72
CA LYS A 537 -29.09 -39.34 -18.66
C LYS A 537 -29.14 -38.86 -17.20
N LYS A 538 -27.98 -38.74 -16.55
CA LYS A 538 -27.77 -37.86 -15.40
C LYS A 538 -27.06 -36.61 -15.90
N LYS A 539 -27.76 -35.48 -15.92
CA LYS A 539 -27.16 -34.14 -16.03
C LYS A 539 -26.27 -33.94 -14.80
N SER A 540 -24.99 -34.25 -14.91
CA SER A 540 -23.98 -33.76 -13.98
C SER A 540 -23.63 -32.33 -14.37
N LYS A 541 -24.08 -31.36 -13.56
CA LYS A 541 -23.46 -30.04 -13.48
C LYS A 541 -22.00 -30.25 -13.05
N ALA A 542 -21.07 -30.31 -14.00
CA ALA A 542 -19.65 -30.24 -13.71
C ALA A 542 -19.33 -28.80 -13.28
N LYS A 543 -19.17 -28.60 -11.96
CA LYS A 543 -18.65 -27.38 -11.37
C LYS A 543 -17.28 -27.07 -11.97
N ASN A 544 -17.14 -25.85 -12.49
CA ASN A 544 -15.88 -25.20 -12.83
C ASN A 544 -14.87 -25.39 -11.68
N LYS A 545 -13.80 -26.16 -11.91
CA LYS A 545 -12.55 -26.05 -11.15
C LYS A 545 -11.72 -24.95 -11.82
N ARG A 546 -11.96 -23.70 -11.41
CA ARG A 546 -11.11 -22.55 -11.72
C ARG A 546 -9.83 -22.65 -10.89
N GLY A 547 -8.73 -23.04 -11.53
CA GLY A 547 -7.39 -22.71 -11.07
C GLY A 547 -7.01 -21.35 -11.64
N LEU A 548 -6.66 -20.40 -10.77
CA LEU A 548 -6.18 -19.05 -11.07
C LEU A 548 -7.17 -18.16 -11.86
N ARG A 549 -8.26 -17.74 -11.21
CA ARG A 549 -9.09 -16.63 -11.72
C ARG A 549 -9.64 -15.75 -10.60
N SER A 550 -9.59 -14.45 -10.87
CA SER A 550 -10.44 -13.42 -10.30
C SER A 550 -11.91 -13.86 -10.40
N GLU A 551 -12.58 -14.02 -9.27
CA GLU A 551 -14.04 -13.93 -9.22
C GLU A 551 -14.39 -12.52 -8.79
N GLY A 552 -14.77 -11.70 -9.78
CA GLY A 552 -15.70 -10.62 -9.54
C GLY A 552 -17.07 -11.25 -9.31
N ASP A 553 -17.60 -11.09 -8.11
CA ASP A 553 -19.00 -11.30 -7.84
C ASP A 553 -19.80 -10.24 -8.60
N VAL A 554 -20.57 -10.68 -9.57
CA VAL A 554 -21.73 -9.98 -10.12
C VAL A 554 -22.93 -10.84 -9.76
N GLU A 555 -23.62 -10.53 -8.67
CA GLU A 555 -25.04 -10.82 -8.48
C GLU A 555 -25.67 -9.66 -7.68
N GLU A 556 -26.72 -9.09 -8.28
CA GLU A 556 -27.72 -8.08 -7.84
C GLU A 556 -27.31 -6.87 -6.99
#